data_AF-A0A916C0U7-F1
#
_entry.id   AF-A0A916C0U7-F1
#
_cell.length_a   1.000
_cell.length_b   1.000
_cell.length_c   1.000
_cell.angle_alpha   90.00
_cell.angle_beta   90.00
_cell.angle_gamma   90.00
#
_symmetry.space_group_name_H-M   'P 1'
#
loop_
_entity.id
_entity.type
_entity.pdbx_description
1 polymer ?
#
loop_
_entity_poly.entity_id
_entity_poly.type
_entity_poly.pdbx_seq_one_letter_code
_entity_poly.pdbx_strand_id
1 'polypeptide(L)'
;MQRQAAGLKPLQDASGLWHTVLNRPDFYAETSASALITYARKRGMAEGWLDQSAYETTTSATILGVWQQTLADGIVTNVSGPTSENDYNNLPRGTLRLYGQGAVLLAGSPYSTEE
;
A
#
# COMPACT_ATOMS: atom_id res chain seq x y z
N MET A 1 -16.45 0.13 0.64
CA MET A 1 -15.29 -0.02 1.54
C MET A 1 -15.12 -1.47 2.01
N GLN A 2 -16.03 -2.05 2.81
CA GLN A 2 -15.92 -3.42 3.35
C GLN A 2 -15.63 -4.52 2.32
N ARG A 3 -16.37 -4.57 1.20
CA ARG A 3 -16.15 -5.58 0.14
C ARG A 3 -14.74 -5.54 -0.46
N GLN A 4 -14.22 -4.34 -0.71
CA GLN A 4 -12.87 -4.16 -1.26
C GLN A 4 -11.80 -4.56 -0.23
N ALA A 5 -11.96 -4.14 1.03
CA ALA A 5 -11.03 -4.49 2.10
C ALA A 5 -10.93 -6.01 2.30
N ALA A 6 -12.09 -6.70 2.29
CA ALA A 6 -12.17 -8.16 2.37
C ALA A 6 -11.52 -8.85 1.17
N GLY A 7 -11.78 -8.37 -0.06
CA GLY A 7 -11.19 -8.93 -1.28
C GLY A 7 -9.67 -8.74 -1.39
N LEU A 8 -9.13 -7.65 -0.86
CA LEU A 8 -7.69 -7.39 -0.82
C LEU A 8 -6.96 -8.21 0.24
N LYS A 9 -7.62 -8.57 1.35
CA LYS A 9 -6.98 -9.26 2.49
C LYS A 9 -6.25 -10.56 2.09
N PRO A 10 -6.84 -11.49 1.31
CA PRO A 10 -6.15 -12.73 0.93
C PRO A 10 -5.08 -12.54 -0.15
N LEU A 11 -4.97 -11.34 -0.73
CA LEU A 11 -4.03 -11.04 -1.83
C LEU A 11 -2.75 -10.32 -1.34
N GLN A 12 -2.59 -10.16 -0.02
CA GLN A 12 -1.39 -9.56 0.54
C GLN A 12 -0.22 -10.54 0.41
N ASP A 13 0.89 -10.05 -0.15
CA ASP A 13 2.14 -10.79 -0.31
C ASP A 13 2.85 -10.98 1.05
N ALA A 14 3.80 -11.92 1.11
CA ALA A 14 4.62 -12.17 2.31
C ALA A 14 5.43 -10.94 2.76
N SER A 15 5.74 -10.00 1.86
CA SER A 15 6.36 -8.71 2.18
C SER A 15 5.41 -7.73 2.90
N GLY A 16 4.12 -8.05 3.02
CA GLY A 16 3.09 -7.15 3.52
C GLY A 16 2.54 -6.19 2.46
N LEU A 17 3.06 -6.22 1.23
CA LEU A 17 2.62 -5.38 0.12
C LEU A 17 1.59 -6.11 -0.77
N TRP A 18 1.07 -5.43 -1.78
CA TRP A 18 0.25 -6.01 -2.85
C TRP A 18 0.98 -5.94 -4.19
N HIS A 19 0.75 -6.92 -5.05
CA HIS A 19 1.26 -6.94 -6.41
C HIS A 19 0.61 -5.86 -7.28
N THR A 20 1.37 -5.28 -8.22
CA THR A 20 0.89 -4.25 -9.16
C THR A 20 -0.39 -4.67 -9.89
N VAL A 21 -0.52 -5.98 -10.15
CA VAL A 21 -1.79 -6.63 -10.51
C VAL A 21 -2.14 -7.58 -9.38
N LEU A 22 -3.21 -7.25 -8.66
CA LEU A 22 -3.55 -7.84 -7.36
C LEU A 22 -3.62 -9.38 -7.33
N ASN A 23 -4.06 -10.00 -8.42
CA ASN A 23 -4.21 -11.45 -8.55
C ASN A 23 -3.09 -12.12 -9.35
N ARG A 24 -1.96 -11.43 -9.55
CA ARG A 24 -0.75 -11.95 -10.21
C ARG A 24 0.41 -11.95 -9.23
N PRO A 25 0.54 -12.99 -8.39
CA PRO A 25 1.63 -13.08 -7.42
C PRO A 25 3.02 -13.22 -8.05
N ASP A 26 3.07 -13.53 -9.34
CA ASP A 26 4.30 -13.55 -10.14
C ASP A 26 4.75 -12.14 -10.58
N PHE A 27 3.91 -11.11 -10.41
CA PHE A 27 4.29 -9.73 -10.68
C PHE A 27 4.93 -9.11 -9.45
N TYR A 28 5.60 -7.97 -9.62
CA TYR A 28 6.21 -7.31 -8.48
C TYR A 28 5.18 -6.75 -7.49
N ALA A 29 5.51 -6.82 -6.20
CA ALA A 29 4.86 -6.07 -5.13
C ALA A 29 5.09 -4.56 -5.35
N GLU A 30 4.06 -3.72 -5.28
CA GLU A 30 4.14 -2.29 -5.59
C GLU A 30 3.88 -1.44 -4.33
N THR A 31 4.75 -0.45 -4.10
CA THR A 31 4.77 0.28 -2.82
C THR A 31 3.64 1.30 -2.67
N SER A 32 3.34 2.08 -3.72
CA SER A 32 2.41 3.22 -3.60
C SER A 32 0.96 2.79 -3.42
N ALA A 33 0.49 1.81 -4.18
CA ALA A 33 -0.82 1.18 -4.04
C ALA A 33 -0.96 0.51 -2.68
N SER A 34 0.07 -0.21 -2.21
CA SER A 34 0.07 -0.82 -0.88
C SER A 34 -0.07 0.22 0.23
N ALA A 35 0.63 1.36 0.11
CA ALA A 35 0.52 2.48 1.02
C ALA A 35 -0.90 3.09 1.00
N LEU A 36 -1.51 3.28 -0.18
CA LEU A 36 -2.89 3.79 -0.30
C LEU A 36 -3.93 2.82 0.27
N ILE A 37 -3.79 1.51 0.03
CA ILE A 37 -4.65 0.47 0.63
C ILE A 37 -4.59 0.56 2.16
N THR A 38 -3.38 0.72 2.69
CA THR A 38 -3.12 0.79 4.13
C THR A 38 -3.69 2.06 4.74
N TYR A 39 -3.51 3.21 4.09
CA TYR A 39 -4.13 4.46 4.49
C TYR A 39 -5.65 4.35 4.54
N ALA A 40 -6.28 3.80 3.50
CA ALA A 40 -7.73 3.61 3.44
C ALA A 40 -8.24 2.65 4.53
N ARG A 41 -7.48 1.59 4.85
CA ARG A 41 -7.80 0.67 5.95
C ARG A 41 -7.67 1.33 7.31
N LYS A 42 -6.58 2.07 7.57
CA LYS A 42 -6.40 2.85 8.81
C LYS A 42 -7.56 3.81 9.01
N ARG A 43 -7.92 4.58 7.97
CA ARG A 43 -9.09 5.45 8.00
C ARG A 43 -10.35 4.68 8.33
N GLY A 44 -10.64 3.60 7.60
CA GLY A 44 -11.86 2.85 7.81
C GLY A 44 -11.97 2.19 9.18
N MET A 45 -10.85 1.81 9.81
CA MET A 45 -10.85 1.33 11.20
C MET A 45 -11.13 2.48 12.18
N ALA A 46 -10.47 3.63 12.00
CA ALA A 46 -10.68 4.81 12.86
C ALA A 46 -12.12 5.35 12.80
N GLU A 47 -12.73 5.33 11.63
CA GLU A 47 -14.11 5.79 11.38
C GLU A 47 -15.18 4.72 11.68
N GLY A 48 -14.79 3.54 12.17
CA GLY A 48 -15.70 2.44 12.48
C GLY A 48 -16.34 1.75 11.26
N TRP A 49 -15.83 1.97 10.04
CA TRP A 49 -16.31 1.30 8.81
C TRP A 49 -15.79 -0.14 8.67
N LEU A 50 -14.64 -0.42 9.29
CA LEU A 50 -13.99 -1.73 9.37
C LEU A 50 -13.78 -2.15 10.82
N ASP A 51 -13.95 -3.44 11.07
CA ASP A 51 -13.53 -4.08 12.32
C ASP A 51 -12.00 -4.04 12.43
N GLN A 52 -11.49 -3.35 13.44
CA GLN A 52 -10.06 -3.21 13.69
C GLN A 52 -9.36 -4.57 13.83
N SER A 53 -9.97 -5.50 14.57
CA SER A 53 -9.38 -6.81 14.84
C SER A 53 -9.14 -7.63 13.56
N ALA A 54 -9.93 -7.37 12.51
CA ALA A 54 -9.84 -8.07 11.24
C ALA A 54 -8.69 -7.58 10.33
N TYR A 55 -8.21 -6.35 10.51
CA TYR A 55 -7.30 -5.69 9.56
C TYR A 55 -6.04 -5.08 10.17
N GLU A 56 -5.96 -4.93 11.49
CA GLU A 56 -4.81 -4.32 12.18
C GLU A 56 -3.49 -5.02 11.83
N THR A 57 -3.43 -6.34 11.95
CA THR A 57 -2.22 -7.13 11.63
C THR A 57 -1.76 -6.90 10.19
N THR A 58 -2.68 -6.98 9.22
CA THR A 58 -2.34 -6.79 7.80
C THR A 58 -1.89 -5.37 7.51
N THR A 59 -2.46 -4.38 8.21
CA THR A 59 -2.10 -2.96 8.06
C THR A 59 -0.70 -2.70 8.61
N SER A 60 -0.38 -3.25 9.79
CA SER A 60 0.96 -3.16 10.39
C SER A 60 2.02 -3.83 9.53
N ALA A 61 1.72 -5.00 8.94
CA ALA A 61 2.60 -5.67 7.99
C ALA A 61 2.92 -4.77 6.78
N THR A 62 1.93 -4.07 6.22
CA THR A 62 2.18 -3.16 5.11
C THR A 62 3.04 -1.97 5.51
N ILE A 63 2.86 -1.40 6.70
CA ILE A 63 3.69 -0.29 7.18
C ILE A 63 5.16 -0.71 7.25
N LEU A 64 5.44 -1.90 7.78
CA LEU A 64 6.79 -2.48 7.79
C LEU A 64 7.32 -2.69 6.36
N GLY A 65 6.50 -3.27 5.47
CA GLY A 65 6.88 -3.47 4.07
C GLY A 65 7.20 -2.17 3.34
N VAL A 66 6.42 -1.11 3.56
CA VAL A 66 6.66 0.22 3.00
C VAL A 66 7.97 0.83 3.52
N TRP A 67 8.27 0.69 4.82
CA TRP A 67 9.54 1.16 5.37
C TRP A 67 10.73 0.44 4.77
N GLN A 68 10.62 -0.87 4.51
CA GLN A 68 11.68 -1.62 3.81
C GLN A 68 11.91 -1.14 2.36
N GLN A 69 10.91 -0.50 1.75
CA GLN A 69 11.02 0.12 0.43
C GLN A 69 11.51 1.57 0.47
N THR A 70 11.82 2.12 1.65
CA THR A 70 12.28 3.51 1.80
C THR A 70 13.79 3.52 2.04
N LEU A 71 14.53 4.20 1.16
CA LEU A 71 15.98 4.36 1.27
C LEU A 71 16.37 5.27 2.43
N ALA A 72 17.65 5.23 2.83
CA ALA A 72 18.19 6.03 3.92
C ALA A 72 18.07 7.56 3.67
N ASP A 73 18.02 7.99 2.41
CA ASP A 73 17.80 9.38 2.01
C ASP A 73 16.31 9.76 1.89
N GLY A 74 15.41 8.85 2.26
CA GLY A 74 13.96 9.05 2.26
C GLY A 74 13.26 8.80 0.93
N ILE A 75 13.97 8.38 -0.13
CA ILE A 75 13.35 8.02 -1.40
C ILE A 75 12.57 6.71 -1.25
N VAL A 76 11.27 6.73 -1.60
CA VAL A 76 10.47 5.49 -1.66
C VAL A 76 10.72 4.82 -3.00
N THR A 77 11.04 3.54 -2.94
CA THR A 77 11.39 2.69 -4.09
C THR A 77 10.28 1.70 -4.40
N ASN A 78 10.48 0.96 -5.50
CA ASN A 78 9.52 -0.04 -5.99
C ASN A 78 8.10 0.53 -6.22
N VAL A 79 8.06 1.83 -6.56
CA VAL A 79 6.90 2.55 -7.04
C VAL A 79 6.86 2.44 -8.56
N SER A 80 5.72 2.08 -9.13
CA SER A 80 5.58 1.97 -10.58
C SER A 80 5.81 3.32 -11.27
N GLY A 81 6.13 3.30 -12.56
CA GLY A 81 6.04 4.49 -13.42
C GLY A 81 4.57 4.87 -13.68
N PRO A 82 4.32 6.02 -14.35
CA PRO A 82 3.01 6.33 -14.87
C PRO A 82 2.48 5.18 -15.73
N THR A 83 1.24 4.78 -15.48
CA THR A 83 0.64 3.61 -16.12
C THR A 83 -0.24 4.03 -17.28
N SER A 84 0.05 3.54 -18.47
CA SER A 84 -0.87 3.52 -19.61
C SER A 84 -1.44 2.11 -19.78
N GLU A 85 -2.39 1.95 -20.70
CA GLU A 85 -2.84 0.61 -21.07
C GLU A 85 -1.68 -0.19 -21.68
N ASN A 86 -1.46 -1.39 -21.13
CA ASN A 86 -0.44 -2.41 -21.45
C ASN A 86 0.83 -2.47 -20.57
N ASP A 87 1.22 -3.71 -20.26
CA ASP A 87 2.43 -4.17 -19.56
C ASP A 87 2.68 -3.65 -18.14
N TYR A 88 1.75 -3.96 -17.24
CA TYR A 88 1.86 -3.64 -15.81
C TYR A 88 3.11 -4.19 -15.12
N ASN A 89 3.67 -5.32 -15.58
CA ASN A 89 4.79 -5.97 -14.90
C ASN A 89 6.15 -5.30 -15.18
N ASN A 90 6.27 -4.64 -16.34
CA ASN A 90 7.53 -4.04 -16.79
C ASN A 90 7.55 -2.50 -16.67
N LEU A 91 6.62 -1.93 -15.90
CA LEU A 91 6.64 -0.48 -15.64
C LEU A 91 7.97 -0.04 -15.00
N PRO A 92 8.55 1.10 -15.41
CA PRO A 92 9.81 1.58 -14.85
C PRO A 92 9.73 1.86 -13.34
N ARG A 93 10.63 1.24 -12.57
CA ARG A 93 10.78 1.37 -11.12
C ARG A 93 12.19 1.84 -10.77
N GLY A 94 12.38 2.41 -9.58
CA GLY A 94 13.73 2.73 -9.05
C GLY A 94 14.19 4.18 -9.24
N THR A 95 13.31 5.06 -9.71
CA THR A 95 13.53 6.53 -9.67
C THR A 95 12.45 7.16 -8.82
N LEU A 96 12.74 8.31 -8.20
CA LEU A 96 11.79 9.04 -7.37
C LEU A 96 10.43 9.23 -8.07
N ARG A 97 9.36 8.90 -7.36
CA ARG A 97 7.96 9.12 -7.78
C ARG A 97 7.23 9.90 -6.71
N LEU A 98 6.82 11.13 -7.03
CA LEU A 98 6.19 12.03 -6.05
C LEU A 98 4.89 11.45 -5.46
N TYR A 99 4.09 10.76 -6.26
CA TYR A 99 2.89 10.07 -5.78
C TYR A 99 3.22 8.91 -4.83
N GLY A 100 4.36 8.25 -5.01
CA GLY A 100 4.88 7.25 -4.07
C GLY A 100 5.22 7.87 -2.72
N GLN A 101 5.93 9.00 -2.71
CA GLN A 101 6.24 9.71 -1.48
C GLN A 101 4.97 10.14 -0.75
N GLY A 102 4.03 10.74 -1.47
CA GLY A 102 2.76 11.19 -0.90
C GLY A 102 1.93 10.04 -0.31
N ALA A 103 1.85 8.91 -1.02
CA ALA A 103 1.14 7.73 -0.54
C ALA A 103 1.75 7.17 0.76
N VAL A 104 3.09 7.12 0.85
CA VAL A 104 3.79 6.66 2.07
C VAL A 104 3.61 7.63 3.23
N LEU A 105 3.65 8.95 2.98
CA LEU A 105 3.37 9.95 4.01
C LEU A 105 1.94 9.82 4.55
N LEU A 106 0.95 9.61 3.68
CA LEU A 106 -0.43 9.32 4.09
C LEU A 106 -0.51 8.04 4.91
N ALA A 107 0.11 6.95 4.45
CA ALA A 107 0.09 5.69 5.18
C ALA A 107 0.75 5.81 6.56
N GLY A 108 1.85 6.56 6.66
CA GLY A 108 2.59 6.80 7.90
C GLY A 108 1.95 7.82 8.83
N SER A 109 1.02 8.65 8.37
CA SER A 109 0.41 9.68 9.22
C SER A 109 -0.35 9.03 10.38
N PRO A 110 -0.25 9.56 11.61
CA PRO A 110 -1.18 9.17 12.66
C PRO A 110 -2.61 9.47 12.20
N TYR A 111 -3.55 8.63 12.62
CA TYR A 111 -4.96 8.89 12.42
C TYR A 111 -5.53 9.40 13.73
N SER A 112 -6.03 10.63 13.72
CA SER A 112 -6.90 11.18 14.77
C SER A 112 -8.29 11.31 14.18
N THR A 113 -9.31 10.83 14.88
CA THR A 113 -10.68 11.22 14.58
C THR A 113 -10.81 12.72 14.87
N GLU A 114 -11.34 13.50 13.94
CA GLU A 114 -11.75 14.88 14.26
C GLU A 114 -12.89 14.77 15.30
N GLU A 115 -12.71 15.39 16.46
CA GLU A 115 -13.77 15.58 17.48
C GLU A 115 -14.81 16.60 17.02
#